data_AF-A0A2U1ZTT6-F1
#
_entry.id   AF-A0A2U1ZTT6-F1
#
_cell.length_a   1.000
_cell.length_b   1.000
_cell.length_c   1.000
_cell.angle_alpha   90.00
_cell.angle_beta   90.00
_cell.angle_gamma   90.00
#
_symmetry.space_group_name_H-M   'P 1'
#
loop_
_entity.id
_entity.type
_entity.pdbx_description
1 polymer ?
#
loop_
_entity_poly.entity_id
_entity_poly.type
_entity_poly.pdbx_seq_one_letter_code
_entity_poly.pdbx_strand_id
1 'polypeptide(L)'
;MSSSDETRRPAASTPDSPGGPRRSRRLLVRGTAVGVVVVLLGVAALLLHQRSTALTLQAAQVAEWTEEVDAWQLDALAVVPEPTVRLGPLVSGAATETAEGIAAVTAECDRVASAATAAADPPDAPEAPAGLDRAAAGYDAVENRLATSSESLTGYATAAAGAADALADLCAVYPALAQINLDQAGAIEGLRAQLGACDLADVGCLPRDRAAWPAIADSVDAAYTEPERRRAELFGGSCPSDALTDVCATLAANASAVVPLYEQVAQAIRDASGGGITTARDALAAQLDTNAGALAATAAPFLTGDVTDPEVAVAQAYRQIALDADAAWLSADGTLMVALD
;
A
#
# COMPACT_ATOMS: atom_id res chain seq x y z
N MET A 1 -36.47 96.79 19.08
CA MET A 1 -35.50 96.53 20.18
C MET A 1 -34.15 96.44 19.50
N SER A 2 -33.48 97.59 19.36
CA SER A 2 -32.42 98.06 20.28
C SER A 2 -31.14 97.26 20.01
N SER A 3 -29.98 97.83 19.72
CA SER A 3 -29.43 99.19 19.81
C SER A 3 -28.13 99.14 18.99
N SER A 4 -27.90 99.97 17.96
CA SER A 4 -27.24 101.29 18.03
C SER A 4 -25.91 101.24 18.79
N ASP A 5 -24.79 101.42 18.07
CA ASP A 5 -23.97 102.65 18.03
C ASP A 5 -22.80 102.53 19.03
N GLU A 6 -21.62 103.12 18.92
CA GLU A 6 -21.19 104.32 18.19
C GLU A 6 -19.64 104.33 18.09
N THR A 7 -19.14 104.53 16.87
CA THR A 7 -18.20 105.59 16.46
C THR A 7 -16.93 105.92 17.27
N ARG A 8 -15.78 105.92 16.56
CA ARG A 8 -14.88 107.09 16.58
C ARG A 8 -14.21 107.33 15.22
N ARG A 9 -14.12 108.62 14.92
CA ARG A 9 -13.93 109.31 13.63
C ARG A 9 -12.43 109.65 13.35
N PRO A 10 -12.09 110.27 12.19
CA PRO A 10 -10.88 110.04 11.41
C PRO A 10 -9.85 111.19 11.48
N ALA A 11 -8.71 111.04 10.81
CA ALA A 11 -8.12 112.10 9.97
C ALA A 11 -6.97 111.58 9.09
N ALA A 12 -7.08 111.93 7.80
CA ALA A 12 -6.08 112.22 6.78
C ALA A 12 -4.58 111.94 7.05
N SER A 13 -3.89 111.37 6.06
CA SER A 13 -2.84 112.04 5.27
C SER A 13 -2.20 111.07 4.28
N THR A 14 -2.42 111.31 2.99
CA THR A 14 -1.58 110.80 1.89
C THR A 14 -0.22 111.52 1.92
N PRO A 15 0.86 110.83 1.49
CA PRO A 15 1.58 111.41 0.36
C PRO A 15 1.98 110.39 -0.72
N ASP A 16 2.07 110.93 -1.92
CA ASP A 16 2.45 110.33 -3.19
C ASP A 16 3.89 109.82 -3.28
N SER A 17 4.05 108.95 -4.30
CA SER A 17 5.26 108.68 -5.12
C SER A 17 6.16 107.50 -4.74
N PRO A 18 6.90 106.89 -5.70
CA PRO A 18 6.55 106.54 -7.08
C PRO A 18 6.98 105.08 -7.44
N GLY A 19 6.78 104.70 -8.71
CA GLY A 19 6.89 103.37 -9.30
C GLY A 19 8.12 102.49 -9.02
N GLY A 20 7.91 101.17 -9.16
CA GLY A 20 8.98 100.16 -9.24
C GLY A 20 8.43 98.73 -9.42
N PRO A 21 8.81 97.97 -10.46
CA PRO A 21 8.04 96.84 -10.98
C PRO A 21 8.31 95.53 -10.22
N ARG A 22 7.30 94.97 -9.55
CA ARG A 22 7.37 93.62 -8.94
C ARG A 22 6.73 92.57 -9.86
N ARG A 23 7.28 92.38 -11.06
CA ARG A 23 6.85 91.34 -12.03
C ARG A 23 7.87 90.21 -12.27
N SER A 24 8.93 90.10 -11.45
CA SER A 24 10.01 89.11 -11.65
C SER A 24 10.08 87.98 -10.61
N ARG A 25 9.33 88.03 -9.49
CA ARG A 25 9.34 86.96 -8.46
C ARG A 25 8.45 85.74 -8.76
N ARG A 26 7.58 85.79 -9.79
CA ARG A 26 6.67 84.67 -10.14
C ARG A 26 7.25 83.66 -11.14
N LEU A 27 8.40 83.94 -11.77
CA LEU A 27 9.00 83.05 -12.77
C LEU A 27 10.06 82.10 -12.18
N LEU A 28 10.80 82.53 -11.15
CA LEU A 28 11.78 81.68 -10.45
C LEU A 28 11.14 80.59 -9.58
N VAL A 29 9.96 80.83 -9.00
CA VAL A 29 9.20 79.82 -8.22
C VAL A 29 8.51 78.79 -9.14
N ARG A 30 8.24 79.14 -10.41
CA ARG A 30 7.68 78.21 -11.39
C ARG A 30 8.75 77.30 -12.00
N GLY A 31 9.98 77.78 -12.20
CA GLY A 31 11.09 76.95 -12.69
C GLY A 31 11.52 75.86 -11.70
N THR A 32 11.57 76.17 -10.40
CA THR A 32 11.89 75.18 -9.35
C THR A 32 10.75 74.19 -9.14
N ALA A 33 9.48 74.62 -9.20
CA ALA A 33 8.34 73.71 -9.12
C ALA A 33 8.27 72.74 -10.31
N VAL A 34 8.56 73.20 -11.53
CA VAL A 34 8.64 72.32 -12.72
C VAL A 34 9.82 71.36 -12.62
N GLY A 35 10.99 71.81 -12.14
CA GLY A 35 12.14 70.93 -11.91
C GLY A 35 11.86 69.82 -10.90
N VAL A 36 11.18 70.13 -9.79
CA VAL A 36 10.78 69.13 -8.78
C VAL A 36 9.78 68.13 -9.36
N VAL A 37 8.79 68.58 -10.15
CA VAL A 37 7.82 67.68 -10.78
C VAL A 37 8.49 66.73 -11.78
N VAL A 38 9.45 67.21 -12.59
CA VAL A 38 10.20 66.34 -13.52
C VAL A 38 11.04 65.29 -12.79
N VAL A 39 11.69 65.68 -11.69
CA VAL A 39 12.44 64.73 -10.85
C VAL A 39 11.50 63.71 -10.20
N LEU A 40 10.35 64.13 -9.68
CA LEU A 40 9.35 63.22 -9.11
C LEU A 40 8.79 62.25 -10.16
N LEU A 41 8.54 62.71 -11.39
CA LEU A 41 8.11 61.86 -12.49
C LEU A 41 9.22 60.87 -12.91
N GLY A 42 10.48 61.30 -12.93
CA GLY A 42 11.63 60.44 -13.20
C GLY A 42 11.82 59.35 -12.13
N VAL A 43 11.65 59.71 -10.85
CA VAL A 43 11.68 58.74 -9.73
C VAL A 43 10.48 57.79 -9.80
N ALA A 44 9.28 58.29 -10.08
CA ALA A 44 8.10 57.45 -10.25
C ALA A 44 8.26 56.47 -11.42
N ALA A 45 8.81 56.91 -12.56
CA ALA A 45 9.08 56.05 -13.71
C ALA A 45 10.15 54.98 -13.39
N LEU A 46 11.21 55.35 -12.65
CA LEU A 46 12.23 54.40 -12.21
C LEU A 46 11.66 53.34 -11.25
N LEU A 47 10.83 53.76 -10.28
CA LEU A 47 10.17 52.85 -9.34
C LEU A 47 9.19 51.91 -10.06
N LEU A 48 8.44 52.42 -11.03
CA LEU A 48 7.55 51.60 -11.86
C LEU A 48 8.35 50.60 -12.72
N HIS A 49 9.48 51.01 -13.27
CA HIS A 49 10.35 50.12 -14.03
C HIS A 49 10.96 49.03 -13.14
N GLN A 50 11.52 49.38 -11.98
CA GLN A 50 12.03 48.41 -11.00
C GLN A 50 10.95 47.44 -10.54
N ARG A 51 9.74 47.94 -10.26
CA ARG A 51 8.59 47.10 -9.91
C ARG A 51 8.20 46.17 -11.04
N SER A 52 8.20 46.64 -12.29
CA SER A 52 7.87 45.79 -13.45
C SER A 52 8.89 44.66 -13.64
N THR A 53 10.19 44.96 -13.52
CA THR A 53 11.26 43.96 -13.64
C THR A 53 11.22 42.96 -12.49
N ALA A 54 10.96 43.43 -11.27
CA ALA A 54 10.77 42.56 -10.11
C ALA A 54 9.58 41.62 -10.32
N LEU A 55 8.42 42.14 -10.78
CA LEU A 55 7.24 41.31 -11.06
C LEU A 55 7.50 40.28 -12.17
N THR A 56 8.22 40.63 -13.23
CA THR A 56 8.57 39.66 -14.28
C THR A 56 9.53 38.59 -13.79
N LEU A 57 10.48 38.94 -12.93
CA LEU A 57 11.41 37.97 -12.34
C LEU A 57 10.68 37.01 -11.38
N GLN A 58 9.79 37.55 -10.54
CA GLN A 58 8.93 36.73 -9.67
C GLN A 58 8.02 35.80 -10.49
N ALA A 59 7.42 36.29 -11.57
CA ALA A 59 6.61 35.46 -12.46
C ALA A 59 7.43 34.33 -13.14
N ALA A 60 8.67 34.62 -13.54
CA ALA A 60 9.56 33.59 -14.09
C ALA A 60 9.94 32.53 -13.04
N GLN A 61 10.21 32.94 -11.79
CA GLN A 61 10.50 32.02 -10.70
C GLN A 61 9.30 31.15 -10.32
N VAL A 62 8.07 31.68 -10.34
CA VAL A 62 6.86 30.86 -10.15
C VAL A 62 6.72 29.84 -11.28
N ALA A 63 6.99 30.23 -12.54
CA ALA A 63 6.92 29.32 -13.68
C ALA A 63 7.97 28.20 -13.59
N GLU A 64 9.22 28.54 -13.25
CA GLU A 64 10.29 27.56 -13.02
C GLU A 64 9.92 26.58 -11.90
N TRP A 65 9.45 27.08 -10.76
CA TRP A 65 9.01 26.21 -9.66
C TRP A 65 7.80 25.35 -10.04
N THR A 66 6.90 25.85 -10.90
CA THR A 66 5.79 25.05 -11.43
C THR A 66 6.30 23.87 -12.26
N GLU A 67 7.27 24.11 -13.16
CA GLU A 67 7.89 23.06 -13.98
C GLU A 67 8.65 22.03 -13.12
N GLU A 68 9.35 22.47 -12.07
CA GLU A 68 10.00 21.56 -11.11
C GLU A 68 8.98 20.71 -10.34
N VAL A 69 7.87 21.30 -9.91
CA VAL A 69 6.78 20.55 -9.27
C VAL A 69 6.15 19.56 -10.25
N ASP A 70 5.93 19.93 -11.51
CA ASP A 70 5.37 19.02 -12.53
C ASP A 70 6.32 17.82 -12.77
N ALA A 71 7.62 18.07 -12.87
CA ALA A 71 8.63 17.02 -13.03
C ALA A 71 8.68 16.10 -11.81
N TRP A 72 8.65 16.67 -10.59
CA TRP A 72 8.61 15.90 -9.36
C TRP A 72 7.32 15.06 -9.24
N GLN A 73 6.16 15.58 -9.65
CA GLN A 73 4.90 14.82 -9.65
C GLN A 73 4.97 13.61 -10.59
N LEU A 74 5.63 13.74 -11.75
CA LEU A 74 5.88 12.61 -12.66
C LEU A 74 6.82 11.57 -12.06
N ASP A 75 7.89 12.00 -11.40
CA ASP A 75 8.81 11.10 -10.71
C ASP A 75 8.12 10.41 -9.51
N ALA A 76 7.25 11.14 -8.80
CA ALA A 76 6.45 10.59 -7.71
C ALA A 76 5.45 9.54 -8.21
N LEU A 77 4.87 9.68 -9.41
CA LEU A 77 4.03 8.64 -10.01
C LEU A 77 4.79 7.34 -10.28
N ALA A 78 6.11 7.40 -10.52
CA ALA A 78 6.91 6.22 -10.79
C ALA A 78 7.06 5.28 -9.57
N VAL A 79 6.68 5.73 -8.36
CA VAL A 79 6.64 4.85 -7.18
C VAL A 79 5.42 3.92 -7.19
N VAL A 80 4.40 4.22 -8.00
CA VAL A 80 3.21 3.38 -8.16
C VAL A 80 3.58 2.22 -9.10
N PRO A 81 3.41 0.96 -8.68
CA PRO A 81 3.78 -0.18 -9.51
C PRO A 81 2.85 -0.31 -10.73
N GLU A 82 3.43 -0.48 -11.92
CA GLU A 82 2.70 -0.80 -13.15
C GLU A 82 3.08 -2.22 -13.66
N PRO A 83 2.11 -3.15 -13.81
CA PRO A 83 0.70 -3.03 -13.41
C PRO A 83 0.55 -2.98 -11.88
N THR A 84 -0.57 -2.47 -11.37
CA THR A 84 -0.86 -2.48 -9.91
C THR A 84 -0.67 -3.86 -9.32
N VAL A 85 -0.10 -3.91 -8.11
CA VAL A 85 0.09 -5.15 -7.36
C VAL A 85 -1.25 -5.71 -6.89
N ARG A 86 -1.51 -6.99 -7.17
CA ARG A 86 -2.81 -7.64 -6.98
C ARG A 86 -2.64 -9.11 -6.62
N LEU A 87 -2.68 -9.44 -5.33
CA LEU A 87 -2.52 -10.81 -4.86
C LEU A 87 -3.84 -11.59 -4.84
N GLY A 88 -4.97 -10.92 -4.56
CA GLY A 88 -6.29 -11.54 -4.41
C GLY A 88 -6.79 -12.34 -5.63
N PRO A 89 -6.50 -11.94 -6.88
CA PRO A 89 -6.83 -12.75 -8.06
C PRO A 89 -6.00 -14.03 -8.22
N LEU A 90 -4.81 -14.11 -7.60
CA LEU A 90 -3.89 -15.24 -7.71
C LEU A 90 -4.11 -16.28 -6.61
N VAL A 91 -4.61 -15.86 -5.45
CA VAL A 91 -4.86 -16.71 -4.28
C VAL A 91 -6.24 -17.37 -4.41
N SER A 92 -6.26 -18.69 -4.64
CA SER A 92 -7.51 -19.47 -4.60
C SER A 92 -8.10 -19.56 -3.19
N GLY A 93 -7.25 -19.45 -2.17
CA GLY A 93 -7.56 -19.66 -0.76
C GLY A 93 -7.33 -21.11 -0.31
N ALA A 94 -7.58 -22.08 -1.19
CA ALA A 94 -7.42 -23.51 -0.88
C ALA A 94 -5.97 -24.01 -0.97
N ALA A 95 -5.05 -23.17 -1.44
CA ALA A 95 -3.65 -23.52 -1.67
C ALA A 95 -3.48 -24.73 -2.61
N THR A 96 -4.27 -24.81 -3.69
CA THR A 96 -4.22 -25.91 -4.67
C THR A 96 -3.70 -25.46 -6.04
N GLU A 97 -2.84 -24.43 -6.04
CA GLU A 97 -2.26 -23.85 -7.24
C GLU A 97 -1.39 -24.84 -8.01
N THR A 98 -1.33 -24.65 -9.33
CA THR A 98 -0.33 -25.31 -10.18
C THR A 98 1.06 -24.74 -9.90
N ALA A 99 2.12 -25.41 -10.37
CA ALA A 99 3.49 -24.89 -10.28
C ALA A 99 3.63 -23.45 -10.85
N GLU A 100 2.94 -23.17 -11.96
CA GLU A 100 2.88 -21.82 -12.56
C GLU A 100 2.14 -20.83 -11.65
N GLY A 101 1.04 -21.27 -11.04
CA GLY A 101 0.29 -20.46 -10.08
C GLY A 101 1.10 -20.13 -8.82
N ILE A 102 1.82 -21.10 -8.26
CA ILE A 102 2.72 -20.88 -7.11
C ILE A 102 3.80 -19.86 -7.48
N ALA A 103 4.45 -20.02 -8.63
CA ALA A 103 5.46 -19.07 -9.10
C ALA A 103 4.88 -17.66 -9.29
N ALA A 104 3.65 -17.54 -9.80
CA ALA A 104 2.97 -16.26 -9.94
C ALA A 104 2.65 -15.61 -8.59
N VAL A 105 2.15 -16.38 -7.61
CA VAL A 105 1.90 -15.88 -6.24
C VAL A 105 3.20 -15.44 -5.58
N THR A 106 4.28 -16.22 -5.67
CA THR A 106 5.58 -15.86 -5.10
C THR A 106 6.13 -14.58 -5.74
N ALA A 107 6.08 -14.47 -7.07
CA ALA A 107 6.53 -13.27 -7.77
C ALA A 107 5.71 -12.04 -7.36
N GLU A 108 4.40 -12.18 -7.17
CA GLU A 108 3.55 -11.08 -6.74
C GLU A 108 3.83 -10.67 -5.28
N CYS A 109 4.10 -11.63 -4.39
CA CYS A 109 4.54 -11.37 -3.03
C CYS A 109 5.88 -10.60 -2.98
N ASP A 110 6.84 -10.94 -3.84
CA ASP A 110 8.10 -10.19 -3.97
C ASP A 110 7.85 -8.76 -4.48
N ARG A 111 6.88 -8.60 -5.39
CA ARG A 111 6.46 -7.28 -5.90
C ARG A 111 5.78 -6.44 -4.82
N VAL A 112 4.94 -7.02 -3.96
CA VAL A 112 4.35 -6.33 -2.79
C VAL A 112 5.47 -5.73 -1.94
N ALA A 113 6.45 -6.53 -1.53
CA ALA A 113 7.54 -6.07 -0.67
C ALA A 113 8.42 -4.99 -1.35
N SER A 114 8.71 -5.18 -2.64
CA SER A 114 9.51 -4.25 -3.43
C SER A 114 8.79 -2.90 -3.62
N ALA A 115 7.50 -2.92 -3.94
CA ALA A 115 6.72 -1.71 -4.14
C ALA A 115 6.47 -0.95 -2.84
N ALA A 116 6.26 -1.64 -1.72
CA ALA A 116 6.18 -0.97 -0.41
C ALA A 116 7.52 -0.31 -0.02
N THR A 117 8.66 -0.95 -0.35
CA THR A 117 9.98 -0.35 -0.14
C THR A 117 10.17 0.90 -1.00
N ALA A 118 9.78 0.86 -2.27
CA ALA A 118 9.84 2.02 -3.16
C ALA A 118 8.93 3.16 -2.70
N ALA A 119 7.71 2.85 -2.25
CA ALA A 119 6.78 3.83 -1.72
C ALA A 119 7.26 4.49 -0.42
N ALA A 120 8.08 3.79 0.37
CA ALA A 120 8.65 4.32 1.62
C ALA A 120 9.76 5.36 1.42
N ASP A 121 10.32 5.45 0.21
CA ASP A 121 11.40 6.38 -0.15
C ASP A 121 11.03 7.20 -1.40
N PRO A 122 9.98 8.05 -1.32
CA PRO A 122 9.57 8.88 -2.45
C PRO A 122 10.59 9.97 -2.78
N PRO A 123 10.59 10.51 -4.00
CA PRO A 123 11.48 11.62 -4.37
C PRO A 123 11.21 12.87 -3.52
N ASP A 124 12.28 13.58 -3.16
CA ASP A 124 12.20 14.82 -2.39
C ASP A 124 11.44 15.92 -3.16
N ALA A 125 10.49 16.56 -2.48
CA ALA A 125 9.72 17.67 -3.03
C ALA A 125 10.60 18.90 -3.31
N PRO A 126 10.42 19.61 -4.45
CA PRO A 126 11.20 20.80 -4.77
C PRO A 126 10.86 21.96 -3.82
N GLU A 127 11.88 22.65 -3.33
CA GLU A 127 11.71 23.84 -2.50
C GLU A 127 11.44 25.08 -3.36
N ALA A 128 10.66 26.03 -2.82
CA ALA A 128 10.47 27.32 -3.49
C ALA A 128 11.82 28.05 -3.66
N PRO A 129 12.08 28.67 -4.83
CA PRO A 129 13.31 29.43 -5.06
C PRO A 129 13.55 30.47 -3.95
N ALA A 130 14.76 30.54 -3.41
CA ALA A 130 15.07 31.35 -2.21
C ALA A 130 14.78 32.87 -2.34
N GLY A 131 14.58 33.37 -3.55
CA GLY A 131 14.23 34.78 -3.84
C GLY A 131 12.76 35.02 -4.18
N LEU A 132 11.92 33.98 -4.17
CA LEU A 132 10.50 34.07 -4.52
C LEU A 132 9.70 34.63 -3.33
N ASP A 133 8.98 35.72 -3.57
CA ASP A 133 8.09 36.35 -2.60
C ASP A 133 6.79 35.57 -2.52
N ARG A 134 6.32 35.27 -1.30
CA ARG A 134 5.03 34.60 -1.08
C ARG A 134 3.84 35.40 -1.60
N ALA A 135 3.99 36.72 -1.76
CA ALA A 135 2.97 37.57 -2.37
C ALA A 135 2.98 37.55 -3.91
N ALA A 136 3.91 36.82 -4.54
CA ALA A 136 3.95 36.67 -6.00
C ALA A 136 2.67 35.99 -6.51
N ALA A 137 2.13 36.49 -7.62
CA ALA A 137 0.94 35.89 -8.23
C ALA A 137 1.24 34.45 -8.66
N GLY A 138 0.43 33.49 -8.19
CA GLY A 138 0.59 32.07 -8.47
C GLY A 138 1.35 31.28 -7.40
N TYR A 139 2.05 31.94 -6.46
CA TYR A 139 2.77 31.26 -5.36
C TYR A 139 1.85 30.32 -4.58
N ASP A 140 0.73 30.84 -4.05
CA ASP A 140 -0.21 30.04 -3.25
C ASP A 140 -0.77 28.84 -4.02
N ALA A 141 -0.91 28.94 -5.35
CA ALA A 141 -1.43 27.84 -6.17
C ALA A 141 -0.40 26.70 -6.26
N VAL A 142 0.86 27.02 -6.50
CA VAL A 142 1.96 26.03 -6.55
C VAL A 142 2.22 25.44 -5.17
N GLU A 143 2.24 26.25 -4.11
CA GLU A 143 2.44 25.80 -2.73
C GLU A 143 1.32 24.86 -2.28
N ASN A 144 0.06 25.21 -2.54
CA ASN A 144 -1.07 24.34 -2.21
C ASN A 144 -1.02 23.01 -2.98
N ARG A 145 -0.69 23.05 -4.28
CA ARG A 145 -0.55 21.83 -5.10
C ARG A 145 0.54 20.93 -4.54
N LEU A 146 1.72 21.48 -4.27
CA LEU A 146 2.85 20.74 -3.69
C LEU A 146 2.47 20.11 -2.34
N ALA A 147 1.78 20.86 -1.47
CA ALA A 147 1.33 20.37 -0.19
C ALA A 147 0.32 19.20 -0.33
N THR A 148 -0.69 19.33 -1.19
CA THR A 148 -1.68 18.27 -1.46
C THR A 148 -1.05 17.02 -2.05
N SER A 149 -0.14 17.16 -3.02
CA SER A 149 0.56 16.04 -3.62
C SER A 149 1.49 15.35 -2.62
N SER A 150 2.22 16.11 -1.79
CA SER A 150 3.11 15.55 -0.77
C SER A 150 2.35 14.80 0.34
N GLU A 151 1.22 15.35 0.77
CA GLU A 151 0.31 14.69 1.72
C GLU A 151 -0.22 13.38 1.14
N SER A 152 -0.64 13.40 -0.13
CA SER A 152 -1.16 12.22 -0.83
C SER A 152 -0.09 11.15 -1.02
N LEU A 153 1.15 11.53 -1.33
CA LEU A 153 2.30 10.62 -1.46
C LEU A 153 2.66 9.98 -0.12
N THR A 154 2.58 10.74 0.97
CA THR A 154 2.76 10.20 2.34
C THR A 154 1.63 9.22 2.71
N GLY A 155 0.38 9.57 2.35
CA GLY A 155 -0.78 8.68 2.51
C GLY A 155 -0.62 7.39 1.73
N TYR A 156 -0.11 7.48 0.49
CA TYR A 156 0.23 6.33 -0.34
C TYR A 156 1.26 5.41 0.30
N ALA A 157 2.41 5.98 0.72
CA ALA A 157 3.48 5.24 1.39
C ALA A 157 2.98 4.49 2.63
N THR A 158 2.12 5.14 3.43
CA THR A 158 1.52 4.56 4.63
C THR A 158 0.60 3.38 4.27
N ALA A 159 -0.23 3.52 3.24
CA ALA A 159 -1.13 2.47 2.78
C ALA A 159 -0.37 1.28 2.17
N ALA A 160 0.66 1.53 1.35
CA ALA A 160 1.51 0.51 0.77
C ALA A 160 2.25 -0.29 1.86
N ALA A 161 2.81 0.40 2.86
CA ALA A 161 3.43 -0.24 4.02
C ALA A 161 2.43 -1.09 4.81
N GLY A 162 1.22 -0.57 5.07
CA GLY A 162 0.17 -1.31 5.76
C GLY A 162 -0.32 -2.54 5.00
N ALA A 163 -0.46 -2.44 3.67
CA ALA A 163 -0.83 -3.57 2.82
C ALA A 163 0.28 -4.63 2.79
N ALA A 164 1.54 -4.22 2.68
CA ALA A 164 2.66 -5.15 2.71
C ALA A 164 2.81 -5.87 4.06
N ASP A 165 2.59 -5.16 5.17
CA ASP A 165 2.58 -5.74 6.52
C ASP A 165 1.45 -6.77 6.66
N ALA A 166 0.23 -6.41 6.25
CA ALA A 166 -0.94 -7.31 6.28
C ALA A 166 -0.76 -8.56 5.40
N LEU A 167 0.04 -8.47 4.34
CA LEU A 167 0.32 -9.58 3.42
C LEU A 167 1.58 -10.37 3.76
N ALA A 168 2.45 -9.87 4.65
CA ALA A 168 3.76 -10.46 4.91
C ALA A 168 3.65 -11.93 5.34
N ASP A 169 2.78 -12.20 6.31
CA ASP A 169 2.58 -13.56 6.82
C ASP A 169 1.86 -14.46 5.81
N LEU A 170 0.88 -13.92 5.07
CA LEU A 170 0.23 -14.66 3.98
C LEU A 170 1.25 -15.06 2.91
N CYS A 171 2.15 -14.14 2.53
CA CYS A 171 3.22 -14.38 1.56
C CYS A 171 4.29 -15.34 2.06
N ALA A 172 4.51 -15.44 3.37
CA ALA A 172 5.40 -16.43 3.97
C ALA A 172 4.79 -17.85 3.98
N VAL A 173 3.48 -17.96 4.21
CA VAL A 173 2.82 -19.25 4.43
C VAL A 173 2.18 -19.81 3.17
N TYR A 174 1.44 -19.01 2.41
CA TYR A 174 0.56 -19.49 1.35
C TYR A 174 1.31 -20.20 0.20
N PRO A 175 2.40 -19.63 -0.37
CA PRO A 175 3.13 -20.33 -1.43
C PRO A 175 3.76 -21.64 -0.95
N ALA A 176 4.23 -21.68 0.30
CA ALA A 176 4.79 -22.89 0.90
C ALA A 176 3.72 -23.98 1.10
N LEU A 177 2.54 -23.61 1.57
CA LEU A 177 1.39 -24.51 1.69
C LEU A 177 0.97 -25.06 0.33
N ALA A 178 0.88 -24.20 -0.68
CA ALA A 178 0.52 -24.59 -2.04
C ALA A 178 1.56 -25.58 -2.62
N GLN A 179 2.85 -25.34 -2.37
CA GLN A 179 3.90 -26.28 -2.77
C GLN A 179 3.78 -27.64 -2.08
N ILE A 180 3.48 -27.67 -0.77
CA ILE A 180 3.24 -28.92 -0.04
C ILE A 180 2.06 -29.68 -0.65
N ASN A 181 0.96 -28.98 -0.96
CA ASN A 181 -0.23 -29.59 -1.56
C ASN A 181 0.06 -30.14 -2.97
N LEU A 182 0.83 -29.41 -3.78
CA LEU A 182 1.24 -29.83 -5.12
C LEU A 182 2.14 -31.08 -5.06
N ASP A 183 3.16 -31.08 -4.18
CA ASP A 183 4.05 -32.21 -3.98
C ASP A 183 3.27 -33.45 -3.50
N GLN A 184 2.34 -33.25 -2.56
CA GLN A 184 1.48 -34.31 -2.07
C GLN A 184 0.60 -34.90 -3.18
N ALA A 185 -0.03 -34.06 -4.00
CA ALA A 185 -0.90 -34.52 -5.08
C ALA A 185 -0.14 -35.45 -6.05
N GLY A 186 1.07 -35.06 -6.44
CA GLY A 186 1.94 -35.90 -7.29
C GLY A 186 2.33 -37.22 -6.61
N ALA A 187 2.64 -37.20 -5.32
CA ALA A 187 2.95 -38.42 -4.56
C ALA A 187 1.74 -39.36 -4.40
N ILE A 188 0.53 -38.81 -4.20
CA ILE A 188 -0.72 -39.58 -4.15
C ILE A 188 -1.00 -40.24 -5.51
N GLU A 189 -0.79 -39.55 -6.62
CA GLU A 189 -0.92 -40.16 -7.96
C GLU A 189 0.04 -41.33 -8.15
N GLY A 190 1.30 -41.17 -7.71
CA GLY A 190 2.30 -42.24 -7.70
C GLY A 190 1.88 -43.45 -6.85
N LEU A 191 1.33 -43.21 -5.66
CA LEU A 191 0.79 -44.26 -4.79
C LEU A 191 -0.42 -44.96 -5.42
N ARG A 192 -1.36 -44.21 -5.99
CA ARG A 192 -2.54 -44.78 -6.68
C ARG A 192 -2.13 -45.66 -7.85
N ALA A 193 -1.11 -45.28 -8.61
CA ALA A 193 -0.59 -46.13 -9.69
C ALA A 193 -0.07 -47.49 -9.18
N GLN A 194 0.42 -47.57 -7.94
CA GLN A 194 0.86 -48.82 -7.32
C GLN A 194 -0.29 -49.65 -6.74
N LEU A 195 -1.32 -49.00 -6.20
CA LEU A 195 -2.51 -49.64 -5.63
C LEU A 195 -3.55 -50.05 -6.68
N GLY A 196 -3.52 -49.44 -7.87
CA GLY A 196 -4.48 -49.69 -8.94
C GLY A 196 -5.79 -48.93 -8.72
N ALA A 197 -6.92 -49.64 -8.74
CA ALA A 197 -8.26 -49.04 -8.62
C ALA A 197 -8.69 -48.74 -7.18
N CYS A 198 -7.76 -48.79 -6.22
CA CYS A 198 -8.02 -48.75 -4.79
C CYS A 198 -7.35 -47.54 -4.14
N ASP A 199 -7.92 -47.06 -3.03
CA ASP A 199 -7.28 -46.09 -2.15
C ASP A 199 -6.61 -46.77 -0.94
N LEU A 200 -5.70 -46.03 -0.29
CA LEU A 200 -4.97 -46.53 0.89
C LEU A 200 -5.92 -46.87 2.06
N ALA A 201 -7.08 -46.23 2.13
CA ALA A 201 -8.08 -46.47 3.18
C ALA A 201 -8.79 -47.83 3.02
N ASP A 202 -8.82 -48.40 1.82
CA ASP A 202 -9.66 -49.55 1.51
C ASP A 202 -9.08 -50.87 2.03
N VAL A 203 -9.91 -51.64 2.73
CA VAL A 203 -9.54 -52.97 3.24
C VAL A 203 -9.35 -53.94 2.07
N GLY A 204 -8.21 -54.65 2.05
CA GLY A 204 -7.90 -55.64 1.02
C GLY A 204 -7.27 -55.07 -0.26
N CYS A 205 -6.95 -53.78 -0.28
CA CYS A 205 -6.46 -53.08 -1.46
C CYS A 205 -4.94 -53.05 -1.66
N LEU A 206 -4.18 -53.78 -0.85
CA LEU A 206 -2.77 -54.01 -1.16
C LEU A 206 -2.66 -55.11 -2.23
N PRO A 207 -1.72 -54.98 -3.18
CA PRO A 207 -1.47 -56.01 -4.17
C PRO A 207 -1.22 -57.38 -3.51
N ARG A 208 -1.68 -58.45 -4.16
CA ARG A 208 -1.41 -59.82 -3.69
C ARG A 208 0.09 -60.14 -3.67
N ASP A 209 0.84 -59.54 -4.59
CA ASP A 209 2.29 -59.64 -4.61
C ASP A 209 2.91 -58.78 -3.49
N ARG A 210 3.44 -59.47 -2.48
CA ARG A 210 4.09 -58.83 -1.34
C ARG A 210 5.46 -58.22 -1.66
N ALA A 211 6.06 -58.57 -2.80
CA ALA A 211 7.33 -57.98 -3.22
C ALA A 211 7.21 -56.46 -3.47
N ALA A 212 6.00 -55.97 -3.81
CA ALA A 212 5.73 -54.55 -4.01
C ALA A 212 5.47 -53.77 -2.71
N TRP A 213 5.26 -54.44 -1.57
CA TRP A 213 4.81 -53.79 -0.33
C TRP A 213 5.83 -52.79 0.25
N PRO A 214 7.15 -53.04 0.23
CA PRO A 214 8.12 -52.02 0.64
C PRO A 214 8.01 -50.72 -0.15
N ALA A 215 7.86 -50.80 -1.49
CA ALA A 215 7.71 -49.62 -2.33
C ALA A 215 6.40 -48.85 -2.05
N ILE A 216 5.32 -49.58 -1.75
CA ILE A 216 4.05 -48.97 -1.33
C ILE A 216 4.22 -48.24 0.00
N ALA A 217 4.87 -48.86 0.99
CA ALA A 217 5.12 -48.24 2.27
C ALA A 217 5.95 -46.95 2.16
N ASP A 218 6.96 -46.94 1.30
CA ASP A 218 7.77 -45.74 1.03
C ASP A 218 6.95 -44.66 0.30
N SER A 219 6.01 -45.07 -0.55
CA SER A 219 5.08 -44.15 -1.22
C SER A 219 4.03 -43.56 -0.28
N VAL A 220 3.64 -44.28 0.78
CA VAL A 220 2.80 -43.73 1.87
C VAL A 220 3.54 -42.60 2.61
N ASP A 221 4.84 -42.77 2.86
CA ASP A 221 5.65 -41.73 3.51
C ASP A 221 5.70 -40.45 2.66
N ALA A 222 6.00 -40.58 1.38
CA ALA A 222 6.02 -39.45 0.44
C ALA A 222 4.64 -38.80 0.24
N ALA A 223 3.56 -39.59 0.22
CA ALA A 223 2.21 -39.10 -0.05
C ALA A 223 1.49 -38.54 1.17
N TYR A 224 1.88 -38.91 2.39
CA TYR A 224 1.14 -38.52 3.59
C TYR A 224 2.04 -38.08 4.72
N THR A 225 3.03 -38.87 5.11
CA THR A 225 3.85 -38.54 6.28
C THR A 225 4.66 -37.26 6.09
N GLU A 226 5.39 -37.14 4.98
CA GLU A 226 6.26 -35.99 4.72
C GLU A 226 5.47 -34.68 4.50
N PRO A 227 4.38 -34.65 3.71
CA PRO A 227 3.52 -33.48 3.63
C PRO A 227 2.97 -33.03 5.00
N GLU A 228 2.54 -33.97 5.84
CA GLU A 228 2.02 -33.62 7.18
C GLU A 228 3.11 -33.09 8.12
N ARG A 229 4.34 -33.62 8.06
CA ARG A 229 5.47 -33.02 8.80
C ARG A 229 5.71 -31.58 8.36
N ARG A 230 5.77 -31.34 7.05
CA ARG A 230 5.98 -29.99 6.49
C ARG A 230 4.84 -29.04 6.85
N ARG A 231 3.59 -29.49 6.87
CA ARG A 231 2.43 -28.68 7.34
C ARG A 231 2.53 -28.35 8.81
N ALA A 232 2.90 -29.33 9.65
CA ALA A 232 3.10 -29.12 11.07
C ALA A 232 4.16 -28.06 11.36
N GLU A 233 5.30 -28.13 10.66
CA GLU A 233 6.38 -27.15 10.76
C GLU A 233 5.93 -25.77 10.26
N LEU A 234 5.27 -25.71 9.11
CA LEU A 234 4.81 -24.46 8.50
C LEU A 234 3.84 -23.71 9.42
N PHE A 235 2.76 -24.37 9.84
CA PHE A 235 1.73 -23.76 10.69
C PHE A 235 2.17 -23.59 12.14
N GLY A 236 3.16 -24.37 12.61
CA GLY A 236 3.77 -24.18 13.91
C GLY A 236 4.72 -22.98 13.98
N GLY A 237 5.24 -22.53 12.83
CA GLY A 237 6.16 -21.41 12.72
C GLY A 237 5.51 -20.07 12.37
N SER A 238 4.46 -20.06 11.56
CA SER A 238 3.80 -18.83 11.10
C SER A 238 2.34 -19.09 10.72
N CYS A 239 1.53 -18.03 10.70
CA CYS A 239 0.12 -18.08 10.34
C CYS A 239 -0.24 -16.88 9.47
N PRO A 240 -1.05 -17.01 8.41
CA PRO A 240 -1.32 -15.92 7.46
C PRO A 240 -1.94 -14.64 8.04
N SER A 241 -2.53 -14.72 9.23
CA SER A 241 -2.96 -13.56 10.00
C SER A 241 -3.18 -13.93 11.46
N ASP A 242 -3.12 -12.91 12.33
CA ASP A 242 -3.45 -13.05 13.76
C ASP A 242 -4.84 -13.66 13.98
N ALA A 243 -5.81 -13.30 13.14
CA ALA A 243 -7.18 -13.81 13.22
C ALA A 243 -7.25 -15.34 13.06
N LEU A 244 -6.29 -15.94 12.35
CA LEU A 244 -6.25 -17.37 12.05
C LEU A 244 -5.31 -18.15 12.98
N THR A 245 -4.73 -17.51 14.01
CA THR A 245 -3.76 -18.14 14.92
C THR A 245 -4.25 -19.46 15.51
N ASP A 246 -5.48 -19.51 16.04
CA ASP A 246 -6.04 -20.73 16.64
C ASP A 246 -6.29 -21.83 15.59
N VAL A 247 -6.64 -21.44 14.37
CA VAL A 247 -6.80 -22.36 13.23
C VAL A 247 -5.43 -22.94 12.85
N CYS A 248 -4.41 -22.11 12.67
CA CYS A 248 -3.05 -22.54 12.35
C CYS A 248 -2.47 -23.47 13.43
N ALA A 249 -2.63 -23.13 14.71
CA ALA A 249 -2.21 -23.99 15.82
C ALA A 249 -2.92 -25.35 15.78
N THR A 250 -4.22 -25.37 15.45
CA THR A 250 -4.99 -26.60 15.29
C THR A 250 -4.52 -27.42 14.08
N LEU A 251 -4.27 -26.77 12.94
CA LEU A 251 -3.73 -27.44 11.75
C LEU A 251 -2.35 -28.05 12.03
N ALA A 252 -1.47 -27.34 12.74
CA ALA A 252 -0.17 -27.85 13.14
C ALA A 252 -0.27 -29.07 14.06
N ALA A 253 -1.15 -29.01 15.06
CA ALA A 253 -1.39 -30.12 15.98
C ALA A 253 -2.01 -31.33 15.28
N ASN A 254 -2.99 -31.09 14.40
CA ASN A 254 -3.66 -32.13 13.60
C ASN A 254 -2.66 -32.85 12.70
N ALA A 255 -1.82 -32.09 11.98
CA ALA A 255 -0.78 -32.64 11.12
C ALA A 255 0.24 -33.46 11.92
N SER A 256 0.70 -32.94 13.07
CA SER A 256 1.62 -33.65 13.98
C SER A 256 1.03 -34.96 14.51
N ALA A 257 -0.28 -34.99 14.78
CA ALA A 257 -0.95 -36.16 15.34
C ALA A 257 -1.09 -37.31 14.34
N VAL A 258 -1.21 -37.03 13.04
CA VAL A 258 -1.39 -38.07 12.01
C VAL A 258 -0.09 -38.65 11.47
N VAL A 259 1.04 -37.91 11.57
CA VAL A 259 2.38 -38.40 11.18
C VAL A 259 2.70 -39.79 11.75
N PRO A 260 2.67 -40.03 13.07
CA PRO A 260 3.00 -41.34 13.63
C PRO A 260 1.97 -42.44 13.24
N LEU A 261 0.76 -42.07 12.82
CA LEU A 261 -0.26 -43.01 12.36
C LEU A 261 -0.02 -43.45 10.91
N TYR A 262 0.38 -42.52 10.03
CA TYR A 262 0.83 -42.86 8.68
C TYR A 262 2.11 -43.72 8.72
N GLU A 263 3.05 -43.41 9.62
CA GLU A 263 4.25 -44.24 9.84
C GLU A 263 3.88 -45.66 10.29
N GLN A 264 2.88 -45.80 11.19
CA GLN A 264 2.37 -47.11 11.60
C GLN A 264 1.72 -47.88 10.44
N VAL A 265 0.95 -47.22 9.57
CA VAL A 265 0.39 -47.83 8.36
C VAL A 265 1.52 -48.32 7.45
N ALA A 266 2.50 -47.46 7.15
CA ALA A 266 3.64 -47.81 6.32
C ALA A 266 4.43 -48.99 6.91
N GLN A 267 4.69 -48.99 8.22
CA GLN A 267 5.40 -50.08 8.89
C GLN A 267 4.61 -51.39 8.86
N ALA A 268 3.30 -51.37 9.10
CA ALA A 268 2.46 -52.56 9.03
C ALA A 268 2.41 -53.15 7.61
N ILE A 269 2.48 -52.30 6.57
CA ILE A 269 2.66 -52.73 5.18
C ILE A 269 4.03 -53.40 5.01
N ARG A 270 5.13 -52.81 5.50
CA ARG A 270 6.46 -53.44 5.38
C ARG A 270 6.53 -54.81 6.05
N ASP A 271 5.93 -54.95 7.22
CA ASP A 271 5.93 -56.20 8.00
C ASP A 271 4.96 -57.27 7.46
N ALA A 272 4.20 -56.92 6.42
CA ALA A 272 3.15 -57.72 5.84
C ALA A 272 2.08 -58.23 6.84
N SER A 273 1.82 -57.43 7.87
CA SER A 273 0.90 -57.75 8.96
C SER A 273 -0.53 -57.33 8.62
N GLY A 274 -1.32 -58.23 8.03
CA GLY A 274 -2.71 -57.92 7.63
C GLY A 274 -3.57 -57.36 8.77
N GLY A 275 -3.46 -57.92 9.98
CA GLY A 275 -4.14 -57.38 11.17
C GLY A 275 -3.58 -56.03 11.62
N GLY A 276 -2.26 -55.84 11.55
CA GLY A 276 -1.61 -54.58 11.87
C GLY A 276 -2.02 -53.44 10.92
N ILE A 277 -2.16 -53.73 9.62
CA ILE A 277 -2.61 -52.75 8.62
C ILE A 277 -4.02 -52.26 8.94
N THR A 278 -4.96 -53.17 9.24
CA THR A 278 -6.32 -52.78 9.60
C THR A 278 -6.34 -51.93 10.87
N THR A 279 -5.65 -52.36 11.93
CA THR A 279 -5.58 -51.59 13.19
C THR A 279 -4.99 -50.20 13.01
N ALA A 280 -3.91 -50.07 12.23
CA ALA A 280 -3.29 -48.77 11.96
C ALA A 280 -4.22 -47.85 11.16
N ARG A 281 -4.96 -48.38 10.18
CA ARG A 281 -5.95 -47.63 9.40
C ARG A 281 -7.13 -47.18 10.26
N ASP A 282 -7.65 -48.04 11.13
CA ASP A 282 -8.75 -47.68 12.04
C ASP A 282 -8.33 -46.57 13.02
N ALA A 283 -7.09 -46.65 13.54
CA ALA A 283 -6.54 -45.60 14.39
C ALA A 283 -6.38 -44.26 13.64
N LEU A 284 -5.88 -44.31 12.39
CA LEU A 284 -5.78 -43.14 11.53
C LEU A 284 -7.16 -42.52 11.26
N ALA A 285 -8.16 -43.32 10.90
CA ALA A 285 -9.52 -42.83 10.64
C ALA A 285 -10.12 -42.13 11.87
N ALA A 286 -9.98 -42.72 13.06
CA ALA A 286 -10.45 -42.11 14.31
C ALA A 286 -9.72 -40.79 14.64
N GLN A 287 -8.43 -40.69 14.33
CA GLN A 287 -7.67 -39.45 14.52
C GLN A 287 -8.10 -38.38 13.51
N LEU A 288 -8.34 -38.74 12.25
CA LEU A 288 -8.84 -37.81 11.23
C LEU A 288 -10.22 -37.25 11.61
N ASP A 289 -11.12 -38.08 12.16
CA ASP A 289 -12.41 -37.63 12.69
C ASP A 289 -12.24 -36.64 13.86
N THR A 290 -11.28 -36.91 14.75
CA THR A 290 -10.94 -36.01 15.87
C THR A 290 -10.41 -34.67 15.36
N ASN A 291 -9.51 -34.72 14.37
CA ASN A 291 -8.91 -33.54 13.74
C ASN A 291 -9.97 -32.68 13.04
N ALA A 292 -10.92 -33.31 12.33
CA ALA A 292 -12.03 -32.61 11.67
C ALA A 292 -12.92 -31.87 12.70
N GLY A 293 -13.20 -32.49 13.84
CA GLY A 293 -13.93 -31.85 14.93
C GLY A 293 -13.19 -30.65 15.53
N ALA A 294 -11.88 -30.77 15.72
CA ALA A 294 -11.04 -29.68 16.22
C ALA A 294 -10.95 -28.51 15.23
N LEU A 295 -10.80 -28.79 13.94
CA LEU A 295 -10.81 -27.76 12.89
C LEU A 295 -12.17 -27.07 12.82
N ALA A 296 -13.27 -27.83 12.86
CA ALA A 296 -14.61 -27.24 12.86
C ALA A 296 -14.85 -26.30 14.05
N ALA A 297 -14.32 -26.64 15.23
CA ALA A 297 -14.44 -25.80 16.42
C ALA A 297 -13.66 -24.48 16.29
N THR A 298 -12.45 -24.51 15.74
CA THR A 298 -11.61 -23.31 15.57
C THR A 298 -11.99 -22.47 14.35
N ALA A 299 -12.51 -23.09 13.30
CA ALA A 299 -13.01 -22.41 12.11
C ALA A 299 -14.42 -21.84 12.30
N ALA A 300 -15.13 -22.18 13.38
CA ALA A 300 -16.50 -21.74 13.65
C ALA A 300 -16.76 -20.22 13.50
N PRO A 301 -15.84 -19.32 13.90
CA PRO A 301 -16.01 -17.87 13.71
C PRO A 301 -16.04 -17.42 12.24
N PHE A 302 -15.50 -18.24 11.33
CA PHE A 302 -15.42 -17.97 9.89
C PHE A 302 -16.56 -18.61 9.10
N LEU A 303 -17.37 -19.45 9.75
CA LEU A 303 -18.56 -20.03 9.14
C LEU A 303 -19.62 -18.94 8.95
N THR A 304 -20.03 -18.72 7.71
CA THR A 304 -21.12 -17.80 7.36
C THR A 304 -22.37 -18.60 7.02
N GLY A 305 -23.53 -17.93 6.91
CA GLY A 305 -24.81 -18.61 6.64
C GLY A 305 -24.80 -19.54 5.42
N ASP A 306 -23.93 -19.28 4.45
CA ASP A 306 -23.78 -20.07 3.22
C ASP A 306 -22.53 -20.98 3.22
N VAL A 307 -21.67 -20.89 4.25
CA VAL A 307 -20.40 -21.62 4.33
C VAL A 307 -20.38 -22.43 5.60
N THR A 308 -20.64 -23.73 5.47
CA THR A 308 -20.72 -24.68 6.59
C THR A 308 -19.53 -25.61 6.70
N ASP A 309 -18.68 -25.65 5.67
CA ASP A 309 -17.47 -26.47 5.64
C ASP A 309 -16.28 -25.68 6.25
N PRO A 310 -15.65 -26.18 7.32
CA PRO A 310 -14.49 -25.55 7.96
C PRO A 310 -13.33 -25.27 6.99
N GLU A 311 -13.02 -26.19 6.09
CA GLU A 311 -11.89 -26.03 5.16
C GLU A 311 -12.18 -24.91 4.15
N VAL A 312 -13.41 -24.87 3.65
CA VAL A 312 -13.85 -23.79 2.75
C VAL A 312 -13.84 -22.44 3.47
N ALA A 313 -14.23 -22.38 4.73
CA ALA A 313 -14.21 -21.15 5.50
C ALA A 313 -12.79 -20.62 5.72
N VAL A 314 -11.84 -21.49 6.07
CA VAL A 314 -10.41 -21.12 6.20
C VAL A 314 -9.84 -20.65 4.86
N ALA A 315 -10.15 -21.36 3.76
CA ALA A 315 -9.73 -20.95 2.43
C ALA A 315 -10.27 -19.57 2.03
N GLN A 316 -11.55 -19.29 2.33
CA GLN A 316 -12.13 -17.98 2.10
C GLN A 316 -11.48 -16.90 2.97
N ALA A 317 -11.12 -17.20 4.21
CA ALA A 317 -10.41 -16.27 5.08
C ALA A 317 -9.03 -15.89 4.49
N TYR A 318 -8.26 -16.86 4.00
CA TYR A 318 -6.98 -16.59 3.29
C TYR A 318 -7.19 -15.69 2.08
N ARG A 319 -8.20 -15.98 1.27
CA ARG A 319 -8.52 -15.15 0.10
C ARG A 319 -8.98 -13.75 0.50
N GLN A 320 -9.76 -13.61 1.56
CA GLN A 320 -10.28 -12.32 2.01
C GLN A 320 -9.14 -11.40 2.49
N ILE A 321 -8.13 -11.94 3.19
CA ILE A 321 -6.94 -11.18 3.59
C ILE A 321 -6.27 -10.54 2.36
N ALA A 322 -6.08 -11.33 1.29
CA ALA A 322 -5.50 -10.82 0.04
C ALA A 322 -6.38 -9.75 -0.63
N LEU A 323 -7.70 -9.94 -0.64
CA LEU A 323 -8.63 -8.98 -1.23
C LEU A 323 -8.73 -7.67 -0.45
N ASP A 324 -8.69 -7.73 0.88
CA ASP A 324 -8.75 -6.54 1.73
C ASP A 324 -7.48 -5.69 1.57
N ALA A 325 -6.30 -6.33 1.51
CA ALA A 325 -5.04 -5.65 1.24
C ALA A 325 -5.01 -5.04 -0.17
N ASP A 326 -5.44 -5.78 -1.19
CA ASP A 326 -5.58 -5.28 -2.56
C ASP A 326 -6.50 -4.04 -2.60
N ALA A 327 -7.64 -4.09 -1.90
CA ALA A 327 -8.61 -2.99 -1.88
C ALA A 327 -8.06 -1.74 -1.18
N ALA A 328 -7.35 -1.91 -0.06
CA ALA A 328 -6.71 -0.82 0.66
C ALA A 328 -5.64 -0.14 -0.22
N TRP A 329 -4.81 -0.92 -0.91
CA TRP A 329 -3.79 -0.39 -1.81
C TRP A 329 -4.43 0.32 -3.02
N LEU A 330 -5.40 -0.29 -3.70
CA LEU A 330 -6.09 0.32 -4.83
C LEU A 330 -6.77 1.65 -4.48
N SER A 331 -7.31 1.78 -3.27
CA SER A 331 -7.88 3.05 -2.80
C SER A 331 -6.81 4.14 -2.64
N ALA A 332 -5.61 3.76 -2.20
CA ALA A 332 -4.48 4.68 -2.06
C ALA A 332 -3.89 5.07 -3.43
N ASP A 333 -3.74 4.11 -4.36
CA ASP A 333 -3.39 4.38 -5.77
C ASP A 333 -4.34 5.45 -6.35
N GLY A 334 -5.65 5.24 -6.24
CA GLY A 334 -6.65 6.16 -6.80
C GLY A 334 -6.59 7.57 -6.19
N THR A 335 -6.30 7.67 -4.88
CA THR A 335 -6.15 8.96 -4.20
C THR A 335 -4.90 9.70 -4.67
N LEU A 336 -3.78 8.98 -4.83
CA LEU A 336 -2.53 9.55 -5.32
C LEU A 336 -2.66 10.03 -6.77
N MET A 337 -3.26 9.22 -7.65
CA MET A 337 -3.46 9.58 -9.06
C MET A 337 -4.28 10.87 -9.22
N VAL A 338 -5.34 11.06 -8.40
CA VAL A 338 -6.15 12.30 -8.43
C VAL A 338 -5.37 13.52 -7.91
N ALA A 339 -4.43 13.32 -6.98
CA ALA A 339 -3.63 14.40 -6.42
C ALA A 339 -2.43 14.81 -7.28
N LEU A 340 -2.07 13.99 -8.27
CA LEU A 340 -0.94 14.21 -9.19
C LEU A 340 -1.37 14.53 -10.63
N ASP A 341 -2.68 14.50 -10.94
CA ASP A 341 -3.30 14.97 -12.21
C ASP A 341 -3.58 16.48 -12.19
#